data_AF-A0A238X967-F1
#
_entry.id   AF-A0A238X967-F1
#
_cell.length_a   1.000
_cell.length_b   1.000
_cell.length_c   1.000
_cell.angle_alpha   90.00
_cell.angle_beta   90.00
_cell.angle_gamma   90.00
#
_symmetry.space_group_name_H-M   'P 1'
#
loop_
_entity.id
_entity.type
_entity.pdbx_description
1 polymer ?
#
loop_
_entity_poly.entity_id
_entity_poly.type
_entity_poly.pdbx_seq_one_letter_code
_entity_poly.pdbx_strand_id
1 'polypeptide(L)'
;MQRRNFLVGIGSASVGGSALLGTGAFSRVESQRNVTIAVAEDPDAYLGLDKCPTPNGSYVHPDEKGHMELLMNPDNPTIGDTPLGSGINSNSRSQFDNVFQICNQGKETICVHIEDDESWPTVPEGVGGDVGERRVEFYLGDTPGVSVVGIENAFPLAVGECVCIGILTRSHGLVEGDELLDALDNEIRIIADVDGDCVPETCPDLSVAYECTTYVDEGDNFRRTGTRFRVTNNGPVATTYDLAVANEPGDWRSGLSVGANSSTTPVADASVPTTALVFWTCANGEPAGAQTWGEYKEENEFDDLEDWYEQVGSVSLVPSGAPSDVNDDLLVAEATNIPDDEPDEDIDAADFPDMSQEAEDDGWIACVKFDDQN
;
A
#
# COMPACT_ATOMS: atom_id res chain seq x y z
N MET A 1 -65.53 -21.63 -42.14
CA MET A 1 -64.34 -22.11 -42.90
C MET A 1 -63.62 -20.88 -43.45
N GLN A 2 -62.31 -20.68 -43.38
CA GLN A 2 -61.19 -21.21 -42.62
C GLN A 2 -60.05 -20.17 -42.80
N ARG A 3 -59.21 -19.99 -41.78
CA ARG A 3 -58.17 -18.95 -41.65
C ARG A 3 -56.80 -19.39 -42.23
N ARG A 4 -55.91 -18.38 -42.39
CA ARG A 4 -54.41 -18.34 -42.34
C ARG A 4 -53.74 -18.14 -43.71
N ASN A 5 -52.99 -17.06 -43.99
CA ASN A 5 -51.90 -16.30 -43.32
C ASN A 5 -50.51 -16.64 -43.91
N PHE A 6 -49.99 -15.67 -44.66
CA PHE A 6 -48.62 -15.14 -44.75
C PHE A 6 -47.49 -15.84 -43.97
N LEU A 7 -46.38 -16.15 -44.67
CA LEU A 7 -44.99 -15.99 -44.20
C LEU A 7 -43.96 -16.15 -45.36
N VAL A 8 -42.83 -15.48 -45.15
CA VAL A 8 -41.70 -15.12 -46.05
C VAL A 8 -40.69 -16.27 -46.23
N GLY A 9 -39.91 -16.23 -47.33
CA GLY A 9 -38.64 -16.96 -47.48
C GLY A 9 -37.71 -16.37 -48.55
N ILE A 10 -36.47 -16.06 -48.16
CA ILE A 10 -35.36 -15.36 -48.86
C ILE A 10 -34.50 -16.34 -49.71
N GLY A 11 -33.82 -15.86 -50.77
CA GLY A 11 -32.73 -16.58 -51.44
C GLY A 11 -31.94 -15.80 -52.54
N SER A 12 -30.93 -15.01 -52.12
CA SER A 12 -29.59 -14.74 -52.71
C SER A 12 -29.30 -14.38 -54.20
N ALA A 13 -28.73 -13.15 -54.38
CA ALA A 13 -27.60 -12.68 -55.24
C ALA A 13 -27.67 -12.77 -56.80
N SER A 14 -27.38 -11.74 -57.62
CA SER A 14 -26.19 -10.85 -57.64
C SER A 14 -26.28 -9.70 -58.69
N VAL A 15 -25.83 -8.49 -58.28
CA VAL A 15 -24.93 -7.49 -58.93
C VAL A 15 -25.33 -6.65 -60.18
N GLY A 16 -25.33 -5.31 -59.98
CA GLY A 16 -24.78 -4.25 -60.87
C GLY A 16 -25.80 -3.29 -61.52
N GLY A 17 -25.88 -1.96 -61.30
CA GLY A 17 -25.13 -0.95 -60.54
C GLY A 17 -25.86 0.42 -60.72
N SER A 18 -26.08 1.20 -59.67
CA SER A 18 -25.30 2.42 -59.32
C SER A 18 -25.98 3.74 -59.71
N ALA A 19 -26.78 4.30 -58.80
CA ALA A 19 -27.04 5.74 -58.68
C ALA A 19 -27.45 6.07 -57.23
N LEU A 20 -26.55 5.84 -56.28
CA LEU A 20 -26.70 6.32 -54.90
C LEU A 20 -26.37 7.81 -54.87
N LEU A 21 -27.42 8.62 -54.71
CA LEU A 21 -27.38 10.06 -54.50
C LEU A 21 -27.05 10.35 -53.02
N GLY A 22 -26.02 11.17 -52.77
CA GLY A 22 -25.67 11.79 -51.48
C GLY A 22 -24.88 10.88 -50.53
N THR A 23 -23.79 11.30 -49.88
CA THR A 23 -23.67 12.52 -49.08
C THR A 23 -22.24 13.10 -49.11
N GLY A 24 -22.15 14.43 -49.09
CA GLY A 24 -20.90 15.17 -49.22
C GLY A 24 -20.01 15.06 -47.98
N ALA A 25 -19.03 14.17 -48.02
CA ALA A 25 -17.88 14.23 -47.13
C ALA A 25 -16.96 15.37 -47.60
N PHE A 26 -16.61 16.30 -46.71
CA PHE A 26 -15.58 17.29 -47.01
C PHE A 26 -14.30 16.54 -47.44
N SER A 27 -13.84 16.73 -48.68
CA SER A 27 -12.61 16.09 -49.15
C SER A 27 -11.35 16.79 -48.62
N ARG A 28 -11.50 18.04 -48.16
CA ARG A 28 -10.51 18.84 -47.44
C ARG A 28 -11.25 19.96 -46.70
N VAL A 29 -10.89 20.17 -45.45
CA VAL A 29 -11.27 21.37 -44.68
C VAL A 29 -10.01 21.92 -44.04
N GLU A 30 -9.79 23.22 -44.21
CA GLU A 30 -8.76 23.96 -43.49
C GLU A 30 -9.48 24.86 -42.49
N SER A 31 -9.08 24.79 -41.24
CA SER A 31 -9.70 25.57 -40.17
C SER A 31 -8.64 26.05 -39.22
N GLN A 32 -8.66 27.34 -38.93
CA GLN A 32 -7.75 27.95 -37.96
C GLN A 32 -8.26 27.61 -36.55
N ARG A 33 -7.35 27.14 -35.71
CA ARG A 33 -7.57 26.87 -34.29
C ARG A 33 -6.45 27.59 -33.53
N ASN A 34 -6.80 28.14 -32.37
CA ASN A 34 -5.79 28.68 -31.46
C ASN A 34 -5.27 27.53 -30.60
N VAL A 35 -3.94 27.43 -30.50
CA VAL A 35 -3.25 26.47 -29.63
C VAL A 35 -2.34 27.28 -28.71
N THR A 36 -2.36 26.96 -27.43
CA THR A 36 -1.47 27.55 -26.43
C THR A 36 -0.98 26.41 -25.55
N ILE A 37 0.34 26.29 -25.44
CA ILE A 37 1.03 25.28 -24.65
C ILE A 37 2.01 26.06 -23.79
N ALA A 38 1.95 25.84 -22.48
CA ALA A 38 2.80 26.48 -21.50
C ALA A 38 3.59 25.40 -20.75
N VAL A 39 4.80 25.74 -20.35
CA VAL A 39 5.61 24.93 -19.44
C VAL A 39 5.21 25.34 -18.01
N ALA A 40 5.03 24.36 -17.14
CA ALA A 40 4.81 24.54 -15.71
C ALA A 40 6.05 24.06 -14.95
N GLU A 41 6.21 24.53 -13.72
CA GLU A 41 7.17 23.98 -12.76
C GLU A 41 6.69 22.58 -12.33
N ASP A 42 7.60 21.75 -11.82
CA ASP A 42 7.34 20.34 -11.55
C ASP A 42 6.14 20.09 -10.62
N PRO A 43 5.89 20.86 -9.54
CA PRO A 43 4.71 20.66 -8.71
C PRO A 43 3.38 20.90 -9.43
N ASP A 44 3.37 21.77 -10.45
CA ASP A 44 2.17 22.21 -11.19
C ASP A 44 2.03 21.54 -12.58
N ALA A 45 2.98 20.68 -12.96
CA ALA A 45 2.97 19.98 -14.25
C ALA A 45 1.93 18.84 -14.28
N TYR A 46 1.57 18.35 -15.47
CA TYR A 46 0.60 17.24 -15.58
C TYR A 46 1.07 15.96 -14.88
N LEU A 47 2.38 15.72 -14.86
CA LEU A 47 3.03 14.82 -13.91
C LEU A 47 3.66 15.70 -12.85
N GLY A 48 3.03 15.79 -11.69
CA GLY A 48 3.48 16.62 -10.58
C GLY A 48 4.61 15.93 -9.82
N LEU A 49 5.72 16.63 -9.56
CA LEU A 49 6.79 16.16 -8.66
C LEU A 49 7.01 17.20 -7.56
N ASP A 50 6.92 16.76 -6.31
CA ASP A 50 7.07 17.63 -5.15
C ASP A 50 7.60 16.82 -3.95
N LYS A 51 7.89 17.50 -2.83
CA LYS A 51 8.21 16.83 -1.58
C LYS A 51 7.01 16.08 -1.03
N CYS A 52 7.25 14.89 -0.46
CA CYS A 52 6.24 14.21 0.32
C CYS A 52 6.01 14.99 1.63
N PRO A 53 4.78 15.04 2.19
CA PRO A 53 4.46 15.77 3.42
C PRO A 53 4.98 15.08 4.71
N THR A 54 6.28 14.75 4.75
CA THR A 54 6.98 14.12 5.87
C THR A 54 8.25 14.90 6.21
N PRO A 55 8.92 14.61 7.35
CA PRO A 55 10.22 15.21 7.65
C PRO A 55 11.28 14.94 6.56
N ASN A 56 11.22 13.80 5.88
CA ASN A 56 12.15 13.44 4.79
C ASN A 56 11.91 14.25 3.52
N GLY A 57 10.75 14.90 3.37
CA GLY A 57 10.53 15.92 2.33
C GLY A 57 11.48 17.12 2.42
N SER A 58 12.22 17.28 3.53
CA SER A 58 13.28 18.28 3.67
C SER A 58 14.51 18.03 2.77
N TYR A 59 14.62 16.85 2.16
CA TYR A 59 15.64 16.57 1.15
C TYR A 59 15.26 17.06 -0.25
N VAL A 60 14.00 17.46 -0.47
CA VAL A 60 13.48 17.79 -1.80
C VAL A 60 13.28 19.29 -1.94
N HIS A 61 13.86 19.88 -2.99
CA HIS A 61 13.84 21.33 -3.27
C HIS A 61 13.67 21.60 -4.76
N PRO A 62 12.97 22.67 -5.16
CA PRO A 62 12.99 23.10 -6.55
C PRO A 62 14.29 23.83 -6.91
N ASP A 63 14.82 23.59 -8.12
CA ASP A 63 15.89 24.36 -8.72
C ASP A 63 15.40 25.78 -9.13
N GLU A 64 16.30 26.60 -9.69
CA GLU A 64 15.96 27.96 -10.15
C GLU A 64 14.91 28.01 -11.27
N LYS A 65 14.61 26.87 -11.91
CA LYS A 65 13.64 26.71 -13.01
C LYS A 65 12.37 25.98 -12.57
N GLY A 66 12.28 25.59 -11.30
CA GLY A 66 11.15 24.86 -10.74
C GLY A 66 11.18 23.36 -11.00
N HIS A 67 12.34 22.78 -11.33
CA HIS A 67 12.54 21.33 -11.40
C HIS A 67 12.83 20.75 -10.02
N MET A 68 12.27 19.61 -9.68
CA MET A 68 12.51 18.95 -8.41
C MET A 68 13.95 18.41 -8.36
N GLU A 69 14.69 18.80 -7.32
CA GLU A 69 16.01 18.29 -6.97
C GLU A 69 15.97 17.57 -5.62
N LEU A 70 16.74 16.49 -5.52
CA LEU A 70 16.98 15.78 -4.27
C LEU A 70 18.38 16.12 -3.75
N LEU A 71 18.43 16.82 -2.62
CA LEU A 71 19.67 17.30 -2.02
C LEU A 71 19.95 16.57 -0.70
N MET A 72 20.72 15.48 -0.78
CA MET A 72 21.31 14.77 0.37
C MET A 72 22.80 15.07 0.49
N ASN A 73 23.15 16.35 0.36
CA ASN A 73 24.51 16.87 0.31
C ASN A 73 24.58 18.26 1.00
N PRO A 74 25.75 18.91 1.10
CA PRO A 74 25.88 20.22 1.74
C PRO A 74 25.09 21.37 1.11
N ASP A 75 24.57 21.19 -0.11
CA ASP A 75 23.79 22.21 -0.81
C ASP A 75 22.30 22.20 -0.39
N ASN A 76 21.87 21.23 0.42
CA ASN A 76 20.51 21.22 0.96
C ASN A 76 20.26 22.48 1.82
N PRO A 77 19.30 23.34 1.44
CA PRO A 77 19.07 24.63 2.10
C PRO A 77 18.45 24.52 3.50
N THR A 78 18.04 23.32 3.94
CA THR A 78 17.60 23.06 5.31
C THR A 78 18.75 22.79 6.28
N ILE A 79 19.99 22.66 5.77
CA ILE A 79 21.21 22.55 6.58
C ILE A 79 21.54 23.92 7.20
N GLY A 80 21.79 23.94 8.52
CA GLY A 80 22.30 25.12 9.23
C GLY A 80 21.30 25.83 10.15
N ASP A 81 20.01 25.49 10.10
CA ASP A 81 19.01 25.96 11.08
C ASP A 81 19.04 25.15 12.39
N THR A 82 19.69 23.98 12.36
CA THR A 82 19.95 23.07 13.49
C THR A 82 21.26 22.31 13.21
N PRO A 83 21.93 21.68 14.21
CA PRO A 83 23.20 20.96 14.01
C PRO A 83 23.02 19.59 13.33
N LEU A 84 22.25 19.53 12.24
CA LEU A 84 21.96 18.32 11.49
C LEU A 84 23.08 17.99 10.48
N GLY A 85 23.10 16.74 10.01
CA GLY A 85 24.09 16.21 9.07
C GLY A 85 23.97 16.81 7.66
N SER A 86 25.05 16.74 6.88
CA SER A 86 25.17 17.35 5.55
C SER A 86 25.31 16.34 4.40
N GLY A 87 24.92 15.09 4.62
CA GLY A 87 25.02 14.02 3.63
C GLY A 87 24.85 12.64 4.25
N ILE A 88 25.04 11.60 3.44
CA ILE A 88 24.94 10.21 3.87
C ILE A 88 26.28 9.68 4.41
N ASN A 89 26.25 8.71 5.32
CA ASN A 89 27.46 8.07 5.82
C ASN A 89 28.14 7.23 4.72
N SER A 90 29.47 7.27 4.65
CA SER A 90 30.24 6.35 3.81
C SER A 90 30.19 4.92 4.35
N ASN A 91 30.32 3.92 3.45
CA ASN A 91 30.26 2.50 3.79
C ASN A 91 29.03 2.10 4.61
N SER A 92 27.85 2.61 4.22
CA SER A 92 26.59 2.37 4.91
C SER A 92 25.48 1.99 3.95
N ARG A 93 24.42 1.40 4.53
CA ARG A 93 23.10 1.28 3.92
C ARG A 93 22.17 2.21 4.68
N SER A 94 21.57 3.19 4.02
CA SER A 94 20.66 4.16 4.64
C SER A 94 19.30 4.12 3.93
N GLN A 95 18.23 4.29 4.70
CA GLN A 95 16.86 4.25 4.22
C GLN A 95 16.17 5.56 4.61
N PHE A 96 15.49 6.18 3.65
CA PHE A 96 14.74 7.41 3.79
C PHE A 96 13.36 7.20 3.21
N ASP A 97 12.38 6.97 4.07
CA ASP A 97 11.01 6.71 3.65
C ASP A 97 10.31 7.99 3.22
N ASN A 98 9.38 7.88 2.26
CA ASN A 98 8.47 8.98 1.91
C ASN A 98 9.20 10.31 1.65
N VAL A 99 10.12 10.35 0.69
CA VAL A 99 11.00 11.51 0.43
C VAL A 99 10.34 12.52 -0.51
N PHE A 100 10.05 12.10 -1.73
CA PHE A 100 9.33 12.91 -2.72
C PHE A 100 8.01 12.23 -3.08
N GLN A 101 7.14 12.91 -3.81
CA GLN A 101 5.88 12.37 -4.29
C GLN A 101 5.73 12.58 -5.79
N ILE A 102 5.03 11.64 -6.43
CA ILE A 102 4.62 11.70 -7.84
C ILE A 102 3.10 11.84 -7.86
N CYS A 103 2.60 12.86 -8.55
CA CYS A 103 1.17 13.17 -8.64
C CYS A 103 0.69 13.10 -10.09
N ASN A 104 -0.42 12.40 -10.34
CA ASN A 104 -1.07 12.45 -11.65
C ASN A 104 -2.05 13.62 -11.70
N GLN A 105 -1.59 14.76 -12.21
CA GLN A 105 -2.41 15.96 -12.43
C GLN A 105 -2.95 16.03 -13.87
N GLY A 106 -2.85 14.90 -14.59
CA GLY A 106 -3.25 14.72 -15.98
C GLY A 106 -4.77 14.55 -16.13
N LYS A 107 -5.15 13.73 -17.11
CA LYS A 107 -6.57 13.53 -17.49
C LYS A 107 -6.98 12.06 -17.57
N GLU A 108 -6.02 11.16 -17.47
CA GLU A 108 -6.20 9.71 -17.57
C GLU A 108 -5.26 9.05 -16.56
N THR A 109 -5.60 7.84 -16.12
CA THR A 109 -4.72 7.02 -15.28
C THR A 109 -3.43 6.71 -16.06
N ILE A 110 -2.29 6.73 -15.36
CA ILE A 110 -0.97 6.48 -15.94
C ILE A 110 -0.26 5.34 -15.22
N CYS A 111 0.64 4.68 -15.92
CA CYS A 111 1.60 3.71 -15.40
C CYS A 111 2.92 4.40 -15.13
N VAL A 112 3.33 4.40 -13.87
CA VAL A 112 4.53 5.11 -13.41
C VAL A 112 5.61 4.11 -13.00
N HIS A 113 6.83 4.33 -13.49
CA HIS A 113 8.05 3.69 -12.96
C HIS A 113 9.26 4.61 -13.15
N ILE A 114 10.35 4.34 -12.45
CA ILE A 114 11.66 4.92 -12.73
C ILE A 114 12.38 4.00 -13.72
N GLU A 115 12.90 4.56 -14.80
CA GLU A 115 13.61 3.78 -15.81
C GLU A 115 14.83 3.07 -15.23
N ASP A 116 14.96 1.77 -15.49
CA ASP A 116 16.14 1.00 -15.14
C ASP A 116 17.22 1.13 -16.22
N ASP A 117 18.06 2.16 -16.11
CA ASP A 117 19.14 2.41 -17.06
C ASP A 117 20.27 1.37 -16.90
N GLU A 118 20.79 0.83 -18.02
CA GLU A 118 21.87 -0.17 -18.00
C GLU A 118 23.16 0.34 -17.33
N SER A 119 23.34 1.66 -17.24
CA SER A 119 24.48 2.31 -16.59
C SER A 119 24.27 2.58 -15.09
N TRP A 120 23.13 2.16 -14.52
CA TRP A 120 22.82 2.36 -13.10
C TRP A 120 23.94 1.81 -12.20
N PRO A 121 24.59 2.64 -11.37
CA PRO A 121 25.68 2.20 -10.53
C PRO A 121 25.27 1.10 -9.55
N THR A 122 26.09 0.07 -9.43
CA THR A 122 25.93 -1.00 -8.43
C THR A 122 27.08 -1.03 -7.44
N VAL A 123 26.89 -1.73 -6.33
CA VAL A 123 27.97 -1.98 -5.36
C VAL A 123 28.97 -2.96 -5.98
N PRO A 124 30.26 -2.60 -6.10
CA PRO A 124 31.25 -3.44 -6.76
C PRO A 124 31.60 -4.68 -5.94
N GLU A 125 32.15 -5.68 -6.61
CA GLU A 125 32.78 -6.83 -5.95
C GLU A 125 33.88 -6.39 -4.97
N GLY A 126 34.02 -7.09 -3.85
CA GLY A 126 35.15 -6.93 -2.92
C GLY A 126 35.04 -5.80 -1.89
N VAL A 127 33.97 -5.00 -1.87
CA VAL A 127 33.73 -3.97 -0.83
C VAL A 127 32.87 -4.47 0.35
N GLY A 128 32.26 -5.65 0.22
CA GLY A 128 31.38 -6.28 1.22
C GLY A 128 30.00 -5.62 1.29
N GLY A 129 28.97 -6.40 1.68
CA GLY A 129 27.57 -5.94 1.77
C GLY A 129 26.94 -5.59 0.42
N ASP A 130 25.69 -6.01 0.18
CA ASP A 130 24.88 -5.59 -0.98
C ASP A 130 25.57 -5.65 -2.37
N VAL A 131 26.55 -6.55 -2.58
CA VAL A 131 27.33 -6.64 -3.83
C VAL A 131 26.39 -6.93 -5.00
N GLY A 132 26.52 -6.15 -6.08
CA GLY A 132 25.68 -6.23 -7.27
C GLY A 132 24.36 -5.49 -7.17
N GLU A 133 23.96 -5.02 -5.99
CA GLU A 133 22.76 -4.21 -5.80
C GLU A 133 22.96 -2.77 -6.29
N ARG A 134 21.88 -2.11 -6.73
CA ARG A 134 21.89 -0.70 -7.11
C ARG A 134 22.34 0.20 -5.96
N ARG A 135 23.18 1.20 -6.25
CA ARG A 135 23.67 2.21 -5.29
C ARG A 135 22.54 3.03 -4.69
N VAL A 136 21.54 3.35 -5.50
CA VAL A 136 20.28 3.98 -5.09
C VAL A 136 19.15 3.09 -5.56
N GLU A 137 18.24 2.76 -4.66
CA GLU A 137 16.98 2.09 -4.94
C GLU A 137 15.84 3.04 -4.57
N PHE A 138 14.79 3.05 -5.37
CA PHE A 138 13.59 3.83 -5.13
C PHE A 138 12.43 2.88 -4.89
N TYR A 139 11.64 3.14 -3.86
CA TYR A 139 10.56 2.25 -3.46
C TYR A 139 9.32 3.01 -3.07
N LEU A 140 8.20 2.31 -3.04
CA LEU A 140 6.90 2.90 -2.75
C LEU A 140 6.77 3.21 -1.25
N GLY A 141 6.43 4.45 -0.93
CA GLY A 141 6.19 4.93 0.43
C GLY A 141 7.36 4.73 1.39
N ASP A 142 7.14 3.89 2.39
CA ASP A 142 8.09 3.48 3.44
C ASP A 142 8.46 1.98 3.35
N THR A 143 8.22 1.34 2.21
CA THR A 143 8.37 -0.11 2.05
C THR A 143 9.46 -0.48 1.03
N PRO A 144 10.74 -0.62 1.44
CA PRO A 144 11.87 -0.94 0.55
C PRO A 144 11.77 -2.23 -0.25
N GLY A 145 10.86 -3.13 0.12
CA GLY A 145 10.58 -4.36 -0.62
C GLY A 145 9.80 -4.13 -1.92
N VAL A 146 9.19 -2.95 -2.09
CA VAL A 146 8.37 -2.59 -3.25
C VAL A 146 9.14 -1.57 -4.09
N SER A 147 10.08 -2.06 -4.92
CA SER A 147 10.82 -1.21 -5.85
C SER A 147 9.86 -0.51 -6.83
N VAL A 148 10.24 0.67 -7.31
CA VAL A 148 9.59 1.37 -8.43
C VAL A 148 10.52 1.53 -9.64
N VAL A 149 11.69 0.87 -9.62
CA VAL A 149 12.69 0.93 -10.70
C VAL A 149 12.46 -0.23 -11.67
N GLY A 150 12.36 0.06 -12.96
CA GLY A 150 12.07 -0.92 -14.01
C GLY A 150 10.58 -1.01 -14.35
N ILE A 151 10.27 -1.36 -15.61
CA ILE A 151 8.88 -1.43 -16.11
C ILE A 151 8.07 -2.54 -15.44
N GLU A 152 8.73 -3.61 -14.99
CA GLU A 152 8.13 -4.70 -14.22
C GLU A 152 7.57 -4.24 -12.87
N ASN A 153 8.03 -3.10 -12.38
CA ASN A 153 7.62 -2.47 -11.13
C ASN A 153 6.70 -1.26 -11.36
N ALA A 154 6.17 -1.11 -12.59
CA ALA A 154 5.26 -0.02 -12.91
C ALA A 154 3.93 -0.13 -12.15
N PHE A 155 3.51 0.96 -11.52
CA PHE A 155 2.28 1.04 -10.76
C PHE A 155 1.28 2.00 -11.41
N PRO A 156 -0.04 1.72 -11.34
CA PRO A 156 -1.05 2.65 -11.80
C PRO A 156 -1.18 3.84 -10.83
N LEU A 157 -1.36 5.04 -11.37
CA LEU A 157 -1.63 6.25 -10.60
C LEU A 157 -2.84 6.96 -11.21
N ALA A 158 -3.96 6.96 -10.48
CA ALA A 158 -5.21 7.54 -10.98
C ALA A 158 -5.16 9.08 -10.97
N VAL A 159 -6.04 9.70 -11.76
CA VAL A 159 -6.09 11.16 -11.87
C VAL A 159 -6.40 11.80 -10.51
N GLY A 160 -5.55 12.73 -10.08
CA GLY A 160 -5.64 13.44 -8.82
C GLY A 160 -4.95 12.74 -7.65
N GLU A 161 -4.42 11.52 -7.84
CA GLU A 161 -3.69 10.81 -6.81
C GLU A 161 -2.21 11.21 -6.79
N CYS A 162 -1.64 11.12 -5.60
CA CYS A 162 -0.22 11.29 -5.34
C CYS A 162 0.28 10.10 -4.54
N VAL A 163 1.48 9.62 -4.86
CA VAL A 163 2.16 8.59 -4.07
C VAL A 163 3.55 9.04 -3.68
N CYS A 164 3.95 8.77 -2.44
CA CYS A 164 5.29 9.07 -1.97
C CYS A 164 6.26 7.96 -2.35
N ILE A 165 7.51 8.35 -2.63
CA ILE A 165 8.61 7.48 -3.02
C ILE A 165 9.71 7.62 -1.96
N GLY A 166 10.11 6.48 -1.40
CA GLY A 166 11.26 6.36 -0.51
C GLY A 166 12.54 6.03 -1.28
N ILE A 167 13.67 6.20 -0.59
CA ILE A 167 15.01 6.07 -1.17
C ILE A 167 15.87 5.21 -0.24
N LEU A 168 16.60 4.26 -0.82
CA LEU A 168 17.58 3.44 -0.13
C LEU A 168 18.92 3.65 -0.81
N THR A 169 19.92 4.03 -0.04
CA THR A 169 21.29 4.28 -0.52
C THR A 169 22.26 3.23 0.00
N ARG A 170 23.23 2.87 -0.84
CA ARG A 170 24.30 1.91 -0.55
C ARG A 170 25.65 2.53 -0.89
N SER A 171 26.35 3.02 0.11
CA SER A 171 27.61 3.74 -0.04
C SER A 171 28.86 2.88 0.22
N HIS A 172 28.73 1.54 0.19
CA HIS A 172 29.84 0.59 0.36
C HIS A 172 30.99 0.86 -0.61
N GLY A 173 32.19 1.10 -0.11
CA GLY A 173 33.36 1.44 -0.91
C GLY A 173 33.41 2.88 -1.43
N LEU A 174 32.48 3.76 -1.04
CA LEU A 174 32.53 5.19 -1.35
C LEU A 174 33.17 5.99 -0.20
N VAL A 175 33.69 7.16 -0.53
CA VAL A 175 34.26 8.15 0.40
C VAL A 175 33.54 9.50 0.26
N GLU A 176 33.91 10.45 1.12
CA GLU A 176 33.38 11.82 1.07
C GLU A 176 33.66 12.45 -0.31
N GLY A 177 32.60 13.00 -0.93
CA GLY A 177 32.65 13.62 -2.25
C GLY A 177 32.31 12.69 -3.42
N ASP A 178 32.20 11.38 -3.19
CA ASP A 178 31.70 10.46 -4.21
C ASP A 178 30.18 10.59 -4.37
N GLU A 179 29.70 10.51 -5.61
CA GLU A 179 28.29 10.58 -5.95
C GLU A 179 27.74 9.19 -6.29
N LEU A 180 26.54 8.88 -5.80
CA LEU A 180 25.98 7.53 -5.91
C LEU A 180 25.43 7.23 -7.31
N LEU A 181 25.10 8.27 -8.07
CA LEU A 181 24.49 8.22 -9.40
C LEU A 181 25.36 8.92 -10.46
N ASP A 182 26.66 9.07 -10.23
CA ASP A 182 27.60 9.75 -11.16
C ASP A 182 27.52 9.18 -12.59
N ALA A 183 27.36 7.86 -12.74
CA ALA A 183 27.23 7.23 -14.06
C ALA A 183 25.93 7.59 -14.82
N LEU A 184 24.94 8.13 -14.11
CA LEU A 184 23.68 8.66 -14.65
C LEU A 184 23.65 10.19 -14.68
N ASP A 185 24.81 10.86 -14.55
CA ASP A 185 24.90 12.32 -14.42
C ASP A 185 24.05 12.88 -13.25
N ASN A 186 23.82 12.05 -12.21
CA ASN A 186 22.90 12.30 -11.09
C ASN A 186 21.44 12.59 -11.49
N GLU A 187 21.02 12.15 -12.67
CA GLU A 187 19.64 12.26 -13.14
C GLU A 187 18.96 10.87 -13.16
N ILE A 188 17.68 10.86 -12.84
CA ILE A 188 16.81 9.69 -13.05
C ILE A 188 15.68 10.07 -14.00
N ARG A 189 15.10 9.07 -14.68
CA ARG A 189 13.97 9.28 -15.57
C ARG A 189 12.72 8.61 -15.01
N ILE A 190 11.70 9.40 -14.73
CA ILE A 190 10.37 8.89 -14.38
C ILE A 190 9.58 8.74 -15.68
N ILE A 191 9.08 7.54 -15.93
CA ILE A 191 8.22 7.20 -17.05
C ILE A 191 6.78 7.19 -16.56
N ALA A 192 5.90 7.89 -17.27
CA ALA A 192 4.47 7.94 -17.03
C ALA A 192 3.73 7.68 -18.36
N ASP A 193 3.10 6.52 -18.50
CA ASP A 193 2.46 6.09 -19.75
C ASP A 193 0.99 5.70 -19.54
N VAL A 194 0.08 6.24 -20.35
CA VAL A 194 -1.35 5.87 -20.33
C VAL A 194 -1.60 4.50 -20.95
N ASP A 195 -0.75 4.08 -21.90
CA ASP A 195 -0.83 2.80 -22.58
C ASP A 195 0.22 1.81 -22.03
N GLY A 196 0.87 2.16 -20.91
CA GLY A 196 1.87 1.32 -20.28
C GLY A 196 1.26 -0.01 -19.81
N ASP A 197 2.04 -1.07 -19.88
CA ASP A 197 1.72 -2.33 -19.19
C ASP A 197 2.01 -2.12 -17.69
N CYS A 198 1.18 -1.30 -17.01
CA CYS A 198 1.01 -1.44 -15.57
C CYS A 198 0.66 -2.90 -15.32
N VAL A 199 1.26 -3.52 -14.31
CA VAL A 199 0.56 -4.64 -13.68
C VAL A 199 -0.77 -4.04 -13.16
N PRO A 200 -1.94 -4.46 -13.67
CA PRO A 200 -3.19 -3.78 -13.40
C PRO A 200 -3.46 -3.80 -11.90
N GLU A 201 -3.90 -2.66 -11.38
CA GLU A 201 -4.44 -2.40 -10.03
C GLU A 201 -4.44 -3.63 -9.11
N THR A 202 -3.30 -3.81 -8.47
CA THR A 202 -3.10 -4.74 -7.35
C THR A 202 -4.24 -4.59 -6.35
N CYS A 203 -4.84 -5.71 -5.96
CA CYS A 203 -5.69 -5.71 -4.78
C CYS A 203 -4.93 -5.11 -3.59
N PRO A 204 -5.64 -4.52 -2.63
CA PRO A 204 -5.10 -4.38 -1.30
C PRO A 204 -4.63 -5.77 -0.83
N ASP A 205 -3.51 -5.81 -0.12
CA ASP A 205 -2.94 -7.03 0.42
C ASP A 205 -2.83 -6.86 1.93
N LEU A 206 -3.86 -7.32 2.65
CA LEU A 206 -3.94 -7.10 4.08
C LEU A 206 -3.35 -8.28 4.84
N SER A 207 -2.48 -7.97 5.78
CA SER A 207 -2.09 -8.87 6.86
C SER A 207 -2.52 -8.30 8.21
N VAL A 208 -2.77 -9.20 9.16
CA VAL A 208 -3.13 -8.83 10.54
C VAL A 208 -2.29 -9.60 11.53
N ALA A 209 -1.86 -8.94 12.60
CA ALA A 209 -1.08 -9.54 13.68
C ALA A 209 -1.47 -8.96 15.04
N TYR A 210 -1.37 -9.78 16.09
CA TYR A 210 -1.38 -9.30 17.47
C TYR A 210 -0.24 -8.29 17.67
N GLU A 211 -0.54 -7.18 18.36
CA GLU A 211 0.47 -6.18 18.74
C GLU A 211 0.65 -6.13 20.25
N CYS A 212 -0.42 -5.95 21.01
CA CYS A 212 -0.37 -5.83 22.46
C CYS A 212 -1.77 -5.91 23.11
N THR A 213 -1.81 -6.15 24.42
CA THR A 213 -3.03 -6.14 25.24
C THR A 213 -3.20 -4.80 25.95
N THR A 214 -4.40 -4.24 25.88
CA THR A 214 -4.75 -2.96 26.53
C THR A 214 -5.23 -3.17 27.95
N TYR A 215 -4.90 -2.24 28.84
CA TYR A 215 -5.29 -2.24 30.24
C TYR A 215 -5.80 -0.87 30.66
N VAL A 216 -6.72 -0.85 31.63
CA VAL A 216 -7.24 0.36 32.26
C VAL A 216 -6.86 0.39 33.75
N ASP A 217 -6.48 1.55 34.25
CA ASP A 217 -6.19 1.79 35.68
C ASP A 217 -7.50 1.83 36.49
N GLU A 218 -7.67 0.89 37.42
CA GLU A 218 -8.78 0.86 38.39
C GLU A 218 -8.37 1.33 39.80
N GLY A 219 -7.13 1.83 39.95
CA GLY A 219 -6.57 2.45 41.14
C GLY A 219 -5.65 1.53 41.95
N ASP A 220 -6.11 0.32 42.29
CA ASP A 220 -5.30 -0.68 42.99
C ASP A 220 -4.59 -1.65 42.02
N ASN A 221 -5.12 -1.79 40.81
CA ASN A 221 -4.63 -2.66 39.74
C ASN A 221 -4.97 -2.09 38.35
N PHE A 222 -4.41 -2.72 37.32
CA PHE A 222 -4.71 -2.50 35.92
C PHE A 222 -5.49 -3.70 35.38
N ARG A 223 -6.71 -3.48 34.89
CA ARG A 223 -7.61 -4.53 34.37
C ARG A 223 -7.50 -4.59 32.85
N ARG A 224 -7.31 -5.79 32.26
CA ARG A 224 -7.28 -5.93 30.78
C ARG A 224 -8.61 -5.51 30.16
N THR A 225 -8.57 -4.78 29.05
CA THR A 225 -9.76 -4.21 28.39
C THR A 225 -9.98 -4.64 26.94
N GLY A 226 -8.94 -5.12 26.26
CA GLY A 226 -9.02 -5.40 24.83
C GLY A 226 -7.65 -5.66 24.22
N THR A 227 -7.61 -5.88 22.91
CA THR A 227 -6.37 -6.21 22.20
C THR A 227 -6.18 -5.28 21.00
N ARG A 228 -4.96 -4.78 20.85
CA ARG A 228 -4.55 -4.01 19.68
C ARG A 228 -4.00 -4.97 18.63
N PHE A 229 -4.54 -4.89 17.42
CA PHE A 229 -4.05 -5.60 16.25
C PHE A 229 -3.39 -4.63 15.31
N ARG A 230 -2.26 -5.03 14.70
CA ARG A 230 -1.69 -4.32 13.55
C ARG A 230 -2.29 -4.89 12.28
N VAL A 231 -2.98 -4.05 11.53
CA VAL A 231 -3.43 -4.37 10.17
C VAL A 231 -2.54 -3.61 9.21
N THR A 232 -1.84 -4.34 8.34
CA THR A 232 -0.92 -3.78 7.36
C THR A 232 -1.46 -4.04 5.96
N ASN A 233 -1.55 -3.00 5.15
CA ASN A 233 -1.80 -3.11 3.73
C ASN A 233 -0.47 -3.05 2.99
N ASN A 234 0.03 -4.20 2.53
CA ASN A 234 1.22 -4.29 1.68
C ASN A 234 0.89 -4.03 0.21
N GLY A 235 -0.40 -3.85 -0.10
CA GLY A 235 -0.88 -3.50 -1.42
C GLY A 235 -0.79 -1.98 -1.66
N PRO A 236 -0.56 -1.55 -2.91
CA PRO A 236 -0.42 -0.15 -3.27
C PRO A 236 -1.76 0.56 -3.48
N VAL A 237 -2.89 -0.06 -3.17
CA VAL A 237 -4.23 0.55 -3.20
C VAL A 237 -4.80 0.61 -1.79
N ALA A 238 -5.19 1.80 -1.33
CA ALA A 238 -5.87 1.98 -0.06
C ALA A 238 -7.21 1.26 -0.05
N THR A 239 -7.65 0.78 1.11
CA THR A 239 -8.89 0.03 1.19
C THR A 239 -9.64 0.27 2.48
N THR A 240 -10.90 -0.15 2.45
CA THR A 240 -11.68 -0.40 3.64
C THR A 240 -11.70 -1.89 3.94
N TYR A 241 -11.73 -2.23 5.21
CA TYR A 241 -11.80 -3.61 5.67
C TYR A 241 -12.70 -3.73 6.89
N ASP A 242 -13.18 -4.94 7.12
CA ASP A 242 -13.87 -5.34 8.34
C ASP A 242 -12.95 -6.24 9.18
N LEU A 243 -13.09 -6.19 10.51
CA LEU A 243 -12.30 -6.96 11.46
C LEU A 243 -13.24 -7.77 12.36
N ALA A 244 -13.07 -9.08 12.36
CA ALA A 244 -13.69 -10.02 13.28
C ALA A 244 -12.66 -10.52 14.28
N VAL A 245 -12.97 -10.52 15.57
CA VAL A 245 -12.09 -11.04 16.62
C VAL A 245 -12.86 -12.01 17.49
N ALA A 246 -12.47 -13.28 17.48
CA ALA A 246 -13.05 -14.30 18.34
C ALA A 246 -12.46 -14.20 19.74
N ASN A 247 -13.33 -14.08 20.77
CA ASN A 247 -13.01 -13.98 22.19
C ASN A 247 -14.31 -14.17 23.02
N GLU A 248 -14.26 -13.93 24.33
CA GLU A 248 -15.40 -13.77 25.24
C GLU A 248 -15.49 -12.35 25.86
N PRO A 249 -16.39 -11.48 25.36
CA PRO A 249 -17.07 -11.57 24.07
C PRO A 249 -16.10 -11.30 22.92
N GLY A 250 -16.44 -11.80 21.73
CA GLY A 250 -15.78 -11.39 20.49
C GLY A 250 -16.02 -9.91 20.18
N ASP A 251 -15.41 -9.42 19.11
CA ASP A 251 -15.63 -8.07 18.61
C ASP A 251 -15.82 -8.08 17.09
N TRP A 252 -16.69 -7.21 16.59
CA TRP A 252 -16.89 -6.98 15.17
C TRP A 252 -16.82 -5.50 14.86
N ARG A 253 -15.95 -5.15 13.92
CA ARG A 253 -15.75 -3.78 13.46
C ARG A 253 -15.85 -3.75 11.95
N SER A 254 -16.62 -2.81 11.42
CA SER A 254 -16.81 -2.67 9.98
C SER A 254 -16.41 -1.29 9.47
N GLY A 255 -16.01 -1.24 8.21
CA GLY A 255 -15.65 0.00 7.53
C GLY A 255 -14.42 0.69 8.12
N LEU A 256 -13.48 -0.07 8.67
CA LEU A 256 -12.16 0.44 9.01
C LEU A 256 -11.40 0.76 7.72
N SER A 257 -10.44 1.67 7.77
CA SER A 257 -9.67 2.09 6.59
C SER A 257 -8.18 1.98 6.84
N VAL A 258 -7.45 1.56 5.82
CA VAL A 258 -5.98 1.53 5.80
C VAL A 258 -5.49 2.09 4.47
N GLY A 259 -4.47 2.96 4.53
CA GLY A 259 -3.84 3.51 3.34
C GLY A 259 -3.13 2.43 2.51
N ALA A 260 -2.77 2.76 1.27
CA ALA A 260 -1.83 1.95 0.50
C ALA A 260 -0.47 1.90 1.22
N ASN A 261 0.20 0.74 1.22
CA ASN A 261 1.53 0.55 1.84
C ASN A 261 1.61 1.19 3.24
N SER A 262 0.64 0.89 4.09
CA SER A 262 0.48 1.55 5.38
C SER A 262 -0.10 0.58 6.40
N SER A 263 -0.04 0.94 7.67
CA SER A 263 -0.62 0.15 8.75
C SER A 263 -1.53 0.99 9.65
N THR A 264 -2.46 0.31 10.30
CA THR A 264 -3.36 0.87 11.31
C THR A 264 -3.46 -0.10 12.48
N THR A 265 -3.77 0.41 13.67
CA THR A 265 -3.75 -0.35 14.91
C THR A 265 -5.11 -0.34 15.61
N PRO A 266 -6.16 -0.94 15.02
CA PRO A 266 -7.46 -1.03 15.69
C PRO A 266 -7.33 -1.76 17.03
N VAL A 267 -7.99 -1.22 18.05
CA VAL A 267 -8.22 -1.90 19.32
C VAL A 267 -9.57 -2.59 19.25
N ALA A 268 -9.58 -3.90 19.43
CA ALA A 268 -10.77 -4.70 19.57
C ALA A 268 -11.16 -4.79 21.06
N ASP A 269 -12.47 -4.80 21.34
CA ASP A 269 -13.03 -5.00 22.68
C ASP A 269 -12.97 -6.49 23.12
N ALA A 270 -11.91 -7.17 22.69
CA ALA A 270 -11.64 -8.58 22.90
C ALA A 270 -10.28 -8.75 23.59
N SER A 271 -10.27 -9.00 24.90
CA SER A 271 -9.03 -9.00 25.71
C SER A 271 -8.25 -10.32 25.73
N VAL A 272 -8.85 -11.42 25.24
CA VAL A 272 -8.24 -12.75 25.15
C VAL A 272 -8.56 -13.38 23.79
N PRO A 273 -8.13 -12.75 22.67
CA PRO A 273 -8.49 -13.23 21.36
C PRO A 273 -7.94 -14.64 21.13
N THR A 274 -8.78 -15.55 20.62
CA THR A 274 -8.34 -16.87 20.16
C THR A 274 -7.87 -16.80 18.71
N THR A 275 -8.54 -15.98 17.89
CA THR A 275 -8.16 -15.67 16.52
C THR A 275 -8.80 -14.36 16.07
N ALA A 276 -8.34 -13.79 14.96
CA ALA A 276 -8.96 -12.64 14.32
C ALA A 276 -8.85 -12.74 12.80
N LEU A 277 -9.84 -12.21 12.08
CA LEU A 277 -9.88 -12.17 10.63
C LEU A 277 -10.10 -10.74 10.15
N VAL A 278 -9.41 -10.36 9.07
CA VAL A 278 -9.72 -9.15 8.30
C VAL A 278 -10.33 -9.50 6.95
N PHE A 279 -11.33 -8.73 6.52
CA PHE A 279 -12.04 -8.94 5.26
C PHE A 279 -11.99 -7.69 4.38
N TRP A 280 -11.68 -7.84 3.11
CA TRP A 280 -11.65 -6.71 2.17
C TRP A 280 -12.03 -7.12 0.74
N THR A 281 -12.43 -6.14 -0.06
CA THR A 281 -12.76 -6.37 -1.46
C THR A 281 -11.53 -6.23 -2.34
N CYS A 282 -11.43 -7.07 -3.38
CA CYS A 282 -10.64 -6.76 -4.55
C CYS A 282 -11.50 -6.68 -5.82
N ALA A 283 -11.44 -5.55 -6.52
CA ALA A 283 -12.22 -5.34 -7.74
C ALA A 283 -11.68 -6.09 -8.98
N ASN A 284 -10.39 -6.46 -8.98
CA ASN A 284 -9.66 -6.90 -10.17
C ASN A 284 -9.17 -8.36 -10.12
N GLY A 285 -9.69 -9.16 -9.18
CA GLY A 285 -9.37 -10.58 -9.02
C GLY A 285 -8.25 -10.84 -8.02
N GLU A 286 -8.36 -11.95 -7.29
CA GLU A 286 -7.52 -12.33 -6.15
C GLU A 286 -6.01 -12.35 -6.43
N PRO A 287 -5.15 -11.76 -5.56
CA PRO A 287 -3.70 -11.88 -5.66
C PRO A 287 -3.25 -13.34 -5.56
N ALA A 288 -2.11 -13.67 -6.17
CA ALA A 288 -1.56 -15.01 -6.05
C ALA A 288 -1.26 -15.36 -4.58
N GLY A 289 -1.97 -16.34 -4.03
CA GLY A 289 -1.80 -16.81 -2.65
C GLY A 289 -2.74 -16.17 -1.62
N ALA A 290 -3.59 -15.22 -2.03
CA ALA A 290 -4.73 -14.81 -1.22
C ALA A 290 -5.80 -15.92 -1.21
N GLN A 291 -6.71 -15.82 -0.25
CA GLN A 291 -7.84 -16.71 -0.08
C GLN A 291 -9.12 -15.88 0.07
N THR A 292 -10.21 -16.35 -0.54
CA THR A 292 -11.54 -15.77 -0.32
C THR A 292 -12.18 -16.31 0.96
N TRP A 293 -13.14 -15.58 1.52
CA TRP A 293 -13.91 -16.03 2.68
C TRP A 293 -14.66 -17.34 2.39
N GLY A 294 -15.22 -17.48 1.18
CA GLY A 294 -15.87 -18.72 0.76
C GLY A 294 -14.92 -19.92 0.80
N GLU A 295 -13.69 -19.76 0.30
CA GLU A 295 -12.66 -20.82 0.34
C GLU A 295 -12.18 -21.11 1.76
N TYR A 296 -11.96 -20.07 2.58
CA TYR A 296 -11.52 -20.23 3.97
C TYR A 296 -12.56 -20.99 4.81
N LYS A 297 -13.85 -20.66 4.67
CA LYS A 297 -14.93 -21.39 5.34
C LYS A 297 -14.99 -22.84 4.90
N GLU A 298 -14.93 -23.11 3.60
CA GLU A 298 -14.97 -24.48 3.07
C GLU A 298 -13.78 -25.31 3.55
N GLU A 299 -12.58 -24.74 3.58
CA GLU A 299 -11.37 -25.41 4.05
C GLU A 299 -11.41 -25.74 5.55
N ASN A 300 -12.00 -24.85 6.35
CA ASN A 300 -12.05 -24.98 7.81
C ASN A 300 -13.39 -25.51 8.35
N GLU A 301 -14.30 -25.95 7.48
CA GLU A 301 -15.61 -26.53 7.83
C GLU A 301 -16.53 -25.58 8.63
N PHE A 302 -16.52 -24.28 8.28
CA PHE A 302 -17.45 -23.29 8.83
C PHE A 302 -18.65 -23.07 7.89
N ASP A 303 -19.87 -23.05 8.43
CA ASP A 303 -21.09 -22.77 7.66
C ASP A 303 -21.20 -21.27 7.28
N ASP A 304 -20.91 -20.38 8.23
CA ASP A 304 -20.92 -18.92 8.08
C ASP A 304 -20.05 -18.23 9.15
N LEU A 305 -20.06 -16.89 9.22
CA LEU A 305 -19.26 -16.14 10.21
C LEU A 305 -19.76 -16.36 11.64
N GLU A 306 -21.07 -16.56 11.84
CA GLU A 306 -21.65 -16.90 13.14
C GLU A 306 -21.12 -18.26 13.62
N ASP A 307 -21.09 -19.28 12.76
CA ASP A 307 -20.50 -20.57 13.05
C ASP A 307 -18.98 -20.48 13.34
N TRP A 308 -18.24 -19.64 12.60
CA TRP A 308 -16.84 -19.35 12.93
C TRP A 308 -16.69 -18.84 14.37
N TYR A 309 -17.43 -17.79 14.77
CA TYR A 309 -17.40 -17.29 16.14
C TYR A 309 -17.75 -18.37 17.16
N GLU A 310 -18.72 -19.24 16.86
CA GLU A 310 -19.17 -20.29 17.77
C GLU A 310 -18.15 -21.43 17.95
N GLN A 311 -17.39 -21.75 16.90
CA GLN A 311 -16.42 -22.84 16.90
C GLN A 311 -15.04 -22.41 17.41
N VAL A 312 -14.56 -21.21 17.04
CA VAL A 312 -13.21 -20.74 17.40
C VAL A 312 -13.19 -19.83 18.62
N GLY A 313 -14.33 -19.24 18.99
CA GLY A 313 -14.47 -18.49 20.24
C GLY A 313 -14.45 -19.41 21.45
N SER A 314 -14.09 -18.88 22.62
CA SER A 314 -14.10 -19.66 23.87
C SER A 314 -15.52 -20.00 24.36
N VAL A 315 -16.54 -19.28 23.87
CA VAL A 315 -17.97 -19.52 24.14
C VAL A 315 -18.79 -19.28 22.87
N SER A 316 -19.78 -20.14 22.60
CA SER A 316 -20.64 -20.08 21.40
C SER A 316 -21.58 -18.87 21.39
N LEU A 317 -21.02 -17.66 21.31
CA LEU A 317 -21.73 -16.38 21.35
C LEU A 317 -21.16 -15.43 20.31
N VAL A 318 -22.03 -15.00 19.40
CA VAL A 318 -21.70 -13.99 18.37
C VAL A 318 -21.72 -12.58 18.97
N PRO A 319 -20.71 -11.72 18.69
CA PRO A 319 -20.70 -10.35 19.16
C PRO A 319 -21.84 -9.51 18.61
N SER A 320 -22.32 -8.56 19.42
CA SER A 320 -23.41 -7.67 19.03
C SER A 320 -23.01 -6.77 17.86
N GLY A 321 -23.72 -6.87 16.74
CA GLY A 321 -23.45 -6.07 15.55
C GLY A 321 -22.65 -6.79 14.46
N ALA A 322 -22.12 -7.98 14.74
CA ALA A 322 -21.63 -8.87 13.70
C ALA A 322 -22.79 -9.32 12.79
N PRO A 323 -22.57 -9.37 11.46
CA PRO A 323 -23.53 -10.02 10.57
C PRO A 323 -23.48 -11.54 10.81
N SER A 324 -24.55 -12.24 10.42
CA SER A 324 -24.53 -13.72 10.42
C SER A 324 -23.46 -14.27 9.47
N ASP A 325 -23.21 -13.56 8.37
CA ASP A 325 -22.16 -13.88 7.41
C ASP A 325 -21.70 -12.64 6.66
N VAL A 326 -20.52 -12.72 6.04
CA VAL A 326 -20.01 -11.74 5.08
C VAL A 326 -20.05 -12.31 3.65
N ASN A 327 -19.76 -11.49 2.64
CA ASN A 327 -19.77 -11.96 1.26
C ASN A 327 -18.60 -12.94 1.01
N ASP A 328 -18.90 -14.11 0.47
CA ASP A 328 -17.92 -15.16 0.13
C ASP A 328 -16.81 -14.68 -0.82
N ASP A 329 -17.09 -13.67 -1.65
CA ASP A 329 -16.12 -13.10 -2.59
C ASP A 329 -15.10 -12.13 -1.93
N LEU A 330 -15.23 -11.83 -0.62
CA LEU A 330 -14.25 -11.02 0.09
C LEU A 330 -12.96 -11.81 0.28
N LEU A 331 -11.82 -11.14 0.14
CA LEU A 331 -10.54 -11.70 0.57
C LEU A 331 -10.48 -11.72 2.10
N VAL A 332 -9.80 -12.73 2.65
CA VAL A 332 -9.65 -12.93 4.10
C VAL A 332 -8.20 -13.19 4.47
N ALA A 333 -7.78 -12.66 5.63
CA ALA A 333 -6.50 -12.98 6.26
C ALA A 333 -6.69 -13.18 7.76
N GLU A 334 -6.08 -14.25 8.28
CA GLU A 334 -6.09 -14.59 9.71
C GLU A 334 -4.92 -13.95 10.45
N ALA A 335 -5.16 -13.59 11.71
CA ALA A 335 -4.19 -12.95 12.56
C ALA A 335 -3.05 -13.89 12.97
N THR A 336 -1.84 -13.35 12.89
CA THR A 336 -0.62 -14.03 13.34
C THR A 336 -0.19 -13.53 14.71
N ASN A 337 0.67 -14.31 15.37
CA ASN A 337 1.30 -13.98 16.66
C ASN A 337 0.33 -13.74 17.83
N ILE A 338 -0.91 -14.21 17.75
CA ILE A 338 -1.75 -14.29 18.95
C ILE A 338 -1.11 -15.34 19.87
N PRO A 339 -0.68 -14.95 21.09
CA PRO A 339 -0.07 -15.90 22.01
C PRO A 339 -1.06 -16.98 22.47
N ASP A 340 -0.54 -18.14 22.87
CA ASP A 340 -1.34 -19.18 23.52
C ASP A 340 -1.76 -18.72 24.94
N ASP A 341 -2.71 -19.46 25.54
CA ASP A 341 -3.24 -19.21 26.89
C ASP A 341 -3.82 -17.78 27.07
N GLU A 342 -3.88 -17.25 28.30
CA GLU A 342 -4.48 -15.94 28.59
C GLU A 342 -3.46 -14.94 29.15
N PRO A 343 -3.55 -13.65 28.78
CA PRO A 343 -2.79 -12.60 29.47
C PRO A 343 -3.35 -12.39 30.88
N ASP A 344 -2.58 -11.77 31.78
CA ASP A 344 -3.04 -11.42 33.12
C ASP A 344 -4.39 -10.67 33.10
N GLU A 345 -5.38 -11.17 33.85
CA GLU A 345 -6.69 -10.52 33.99
C GLU A 345 -6.55 -9.13 34.64
N ASP A 346 -5.69 -9.07 35.65
CA ASP A 346 -5.36 -7.93 36.48
C ASP A 346 -3.85 -7.90 36.74
N ILE A 347 -3.23 -6.73 36.63
CA ILE A 347 -1.83 -6.49 36.97
C ILE A 347 -1.79 -5.53 38.17
N ASP A 348 -1.08 -5.90 39.23
CA ASP A 348 -0.88 -5.01 40.38
C ASP A 348 -0.21 -3.70 39.94
N ALA A 349 -0.65 -2.56 40.47
CA ALA A 349 -0.13 -1.25 40.07
C ALA A 349 1.39 -1.06 40.31
N ALA A 350 2.00 -1.91 41.14
CA ALA A 350 3.44 -1.91 41.40
C ALA A 350 4.25 -2.64 40.31
N ASP A 351 3.62 -3.54 39.56
CA ASP A 351 4.25 -4.38 38.55
C ASP A 351 3.96 -3.88 37.13
N PHE A 352 2.86 -3.15 36.91
CA PHE A 352 2.55 -2.56 35.61
C PHE A 352 3.66 -1.62 35.10
N PRO A 353 4.08 -1.70 33.82
CA PRO A 353 3.43 -2.41 32.71
C PRO A 353 3.96 -3.83 32.43
N ASP A 354 4.73 -4.41 33.36
CA ASP A 354 5.17 -5.81 33.24
C ASP A 354 4.01 -6.76 33.59
N MET A 355 3.82 -7.79 32.78
CA MET A 355 2.87 -8.88 33.02
C MET A 355 3.50 -9.96 33.91
N SER A 356 2.74 -10.99 34.26
CA SER A 356 3.33 -12.19 34.85
C SER A 356 4.38 -12.80 33.91
N GLN A 357 5.40 -13.44 34.49
CA GLN A 357 6.44 -14.08 33.69
C GLN A 357 5.88 -15.16 32.75
N GLU A 358 4.80 -15.84 33.17
CA GLU A 358 4.12 -16.85 32.34
C GLU A 358 3.51 -16.20 31.10
N ALA A 359 2.72 -15.14 31.26
CA ALA A 359 2.13 -14.42 30.13
C ALA A 359 3.18 -13.81 29.19
N GLU A 360 4.27 -13.22 29.72
CA GLU A 360 5.34 -12.68 28.87
C GLU A 360 6.14 -13.77 28.14
N ASP A 361 6.33 -14.94 28.77
CA ASP A 361 7.01 -16.08 28.14
C ASP A 361 6.17 -16.65 26.98
N ASP A 362 4.84 -16.61 27.07
CA ASP A 362 3.92 -16.99 25.99
C ASP A 362 3.87 -15.94 24.87
N GLY A 363 4.27 -14.71 25.16
CA GLY A 363 4.39 -13.60 24.19
C GLY A 363 3.38 -12.48 24.37
N TRP A 364 2.58 -12.50 25.45
CA TRP A 364 1.70 -11.39 25.80
C TRP A 364 2.51 -10.18 26.25
N ILE A 365 2.06 -8.98 25.87
CA ILE A 365 2.69 -7.72 26.27
C ILE A 365 1.66 -6.61 26.46
N ALA A 366 1.79 -5.84 27.53
CA ALA A 366 0.93 -4.67 27.75
C ALA A 366 1.26 -3.57 26.73
N CYS A 367 0.26 -2.90 26.18
CA CYS A 367 0.49 -1.88 25.16
C CYS A 367 1.40 -0.74 25.63
N VAL A 368 1.36 -0.37 26.92
CA VAL A 368 2.28 0.63 27.48
C VAL A 368 3.73 0.15 27.38
N LYS A 369 4.00 -1.12 27.70
CA LYS A 369 5.34 -1.72 27.58
C LYS A 369 5.76 -1.88 26.11
N PHE A 370 4.84 -2.24 25.23
CA PHE A 370 5.09 -2.34 23.79
C PHE A 370 5.46 -0.99 23.16
N ASP A 371 4.69 0.06 23.49
CA ASP A 371 4.87 1.44 23.00
C ASP A 371 6.17 2.07 23.56
N ASP A 372 6.69 1.61 24.71
CA ASP A 372 8.00 2.05 25.25
C ASP A 372 9.19 1.38 24.54
N GLN A 373 8.98 0.27 23.82
CA GLN A 373 10.02 -0.52 23.16
C GLN A 373 10.16 -0.23 21.66
N ASN A 374 9.16 0.41 21.03
CA ASN A 374 9.10 0.70 19.60
C ASN A 374 8.81 2.18 19.36
#